data_AF-A0A1M5S732-F1
#
_entry.id   AF-A0A1M5S732-F1
#
_cell.length_a   1.000
_cell.length_b   1.000
_cell.length_c   1.000
_cell.angle_alpha   90.00
_cell.angle_beta   90.00
_cell.angle_gamma   90.00
#
_symmetry.space_group_name_H-M   'P 1'
#
loop_
_entity.id
_entity.type
_entity.pdbx_description
1 polymer ?
#
loop_
_entity_poly.entity_id
_entity_poly.type
_entity_poly.pdbx_seq_one_letter_code
_entity_poly.pdbx_strand_id
1 'polypeptide(L)' 'MTQVRVKENESLDSALRRFKRQCAIAGVLSEVRKREHYEKPSVRRKKKAEAARRKNKKRR' A
#
# COMPACT_ATOMS: atom_id res chain seq x y z
N MET A 1 6.66 5.00 -8.45
CA MET A 1 6.01 6.26 -8.05
C MET A 1 4.63 6.33 -8.67
N THR A 2 3.62 6.78 -7.93
CA THR A 2 2.23 6.91 -8.40
C THR A 2 1.99 8.32 -8.92
N GLN A 3 1.56 8.47 -10.17
CA GLN A 3 1.24 9.76 -10.79
C GLN A 3 -0.24 9.79 -11.18
N VAL A 4 -0.96 10.84 -10.78
CA VAL A 4 -2.35 11.07 -11.16
C VAL A 4 -2.40 12.36 -11.97
N ARG A 5 -2.80 12.26 -13.24
CA ARG A 5 -3.07 13.43 -14.09
C ARG A 5 -4.51 13.87 -13.85
N VAL A 6 -4.69 15.13 -13.45
CA VAL A 6 -6.00 15.74 -13.22
C VAL A 6 -6.58 16.19 -14.56
N LYS A 7 -7.84 15.84 -14.84
CA LYS A 7 -8.56 16.33 -16.03
C LYS A 7 -9.29 17.63 -15.71
N GLU A 8 -9.53 18.46 -16.73
CA GLU A 8 -10.13 19.81 -16.61
C GLU A 8 -11.53 19.83 -15.97
N ASN A 9 -12.26 18.71 -15.97
CA ASN A 9 -13.60 18.57 -15.37
C ASN A 9 -13.63 17.85 -14.01
N GLU A 10 -12.50 17.77 -13.29
CA GLU A 10 -12.45 17.08 -11.99
C GLU A 10 -12.32 18.05 -10.81
N SER A 11 -13.08 17.79 -9.74
CA SER A 11 -12.83 18.47 -8.47
C SER A 11 -11.51 18.00 -7.86
N LEU A 12 -10.81 18.92 -7.18
CA LEU A 12 -9.56 18.64 -6.47
C LEU A 12 -9.68 17.45 -5.51
N ASP A 13 -10.83 17.32 -4.83
CA ASP A 13 -11.08 16.23 -3.89
C ASP A 13 -11.15 14.85 -4.58
N SER A 14 -11.74 14.79 -5.78
CA SER A 14 -11.78 13.55 -6.59
C SER A 14 -10.38 13.11 -7.05
N ALA A 15 -9.53 14.07 -7.43
CA ALA A 15 -8.13 13.80 -7.74
C ALA A 15 -7.35 13.28 -6.52
N LEU A 16 -7.51 13.92 -5.37
CA LEU A 16 -6.87 13.50 -4.11
C LEU A 16 -7.32 12.11 -3.68
N ARG A 17 -8.60 11.78 -3.82
CA ARG A 17 -9.14 10.46 -3.46
C ARG A 17 -8.54 9.35 -4.34
N ARG A 18 -8.38 9.59 -5.64
CA ARG A 18 -7.72 8.64 -6.56
C ARG A 18 -6.23 8.52 -6.27
N PHE A 19 -5.55 9.62 -5.97
CA PHE A 19 -4.15 9.60 -5.57
C PHE A 19 -3.94 8.77 -4.28
N LYS A 20 -4.74 9.01 -3.24
CA LYS A 20 -4.72 8.22 -2.01
C LYS A 20 -4.97 6.72 -2.28
N ARG A 21 -5.92 6.40 -3.17
CA ARG A 21 -6.18 5.01 -3.58
C ARG A 21 -4.99 4.40 -4.33
N GLN A 22 -4.38 5.13 -5.27
CA GLN A 22 -3.19 4.64 -5.98
C GLN A 22 -2.00 4.43 -5.03
N CYS A 23 -1.74 5.34 -4.10
CA CYS A 23 -0.72 5.18 -3.06
C CYS A 23 -0.97 3.96 -2.17
N ALA A 24 -2.23 3.68 -1.83
CA ALA A 24 -2.63 2.51 -1.07
C ALA A 24 -2.42 1.21 -1.88
N ILE A 25 -2.80 1.20 -3.17
CA ILE A 25 -2.59 0.05 -4.07
C ILE A 25 -1.10 -0.23 -4.27
N ALA A 26 -0.31 0.81 -4.53
CA ALA A 26 1.13 0.71 -4.68
C ALA A 26 1.83 0.28 -3.39
N GLY A 27 1.16 0.36 -2.24
CA GLY A 27 1.71 -0.12 -0.97
C GLY A 27 2.88 0.71 -0.45
N VAL A 28 3.09 1.93 -0.95
CA VAL A 28 4.24 2.79 -0.62
C VAL A 28 4.39 2.97 0.89
N LEU A 29 3.29 3.30 1.58
CA LEU A 29 3.29 3.46 3.04
C LEU A 29 3.62 2.16 3.79
N SER A 30 3.26 1.00 3.22
CA SER A 30 3.57 -0.31 3.82
C SER A 30 5.04 -0.68 3.62
N GLU A 31 5.68 -0.16 2.58
CA GLU A 31 7.09 -0.39 2.28
C GLU A 31 7.98 0.50 3.13
N VAL A 32 7.61 1.78 3.31
CA VAL A 32 8.27 2.69 4.26
C VAL A 32 8.33 2.06 5.65
N ARG A 33 7.20 1.63 6.21
CA ARG A 33 7.13 0.97 7.52
C ARG A 33 7.97 -0.31 7.65
N LYS A 34 8.17 -1.05 6.56
CA LYS A 34 9.03 -2.25 6.55
C LYS A 34 10.52 -1.92 6.50
N ARG A 35 10.87 -0.71 6.07
CA ARG A 35 12.25 -0.23 5.90
C ARG A 35 12.70 0.72 7.01
N GLU A 36 11.77 1.23 7.83
CA GLU A 36 12.05 2.12 8.96
C GLU A 36 13.10 1.55 9.93
N HIS A 37 13.11 0.23 10.14
CA HIS A 37 14.07 -0.43 11.02
C HIS A 37 14.54 -1.75 10.41
N TYR A 38 15.78 -2.14 10.73
CA TYR A 38 16.27 -3.46 10.36
C TYR A 38 15.45 -4.54 11.07
N GLU A 39 14.97 -5.48 10.28
CA GLU A 39 14.22 -6.61 10.77
C GLU A 39 14.92 -7.91 10.35
N LYS A 40 15.22 -8.78 11.32
CA LYS A 40 15.91 -10.04 11.07
C LYS A 40 15.17 -10.84 9.98
N PRO A 41 15.89 -11.55 9.07
CA PRO A 41 15.26 -12.28 7.96
C PRO A 41 14.15 -13.25 8.40
N SER A 42 14.31 -13.90 9.56
CA SER A 42 13.30 -14.80 10.14
C SER A 42 11.97 -14.08 10.46
N VAL A 43 12.04 -12.89 11.07
CA VAL A 43 10.86 -12.11 11.42
C VAL A 43 10.16 -11.59 10.16
N ARG A 44 10.94 -11.15 9.15
CA ARG A 44 10.41 -10.76 7.83
C ARG A 44 9.66 -11.91 7.15
N ARG A 45 10.20 -13.13 7.18
CA ARG A 45 9.53 -14.34 6.64
C ARG A 45 8.23 -14.63 7.39
N LYS A 46 8.24 -14.56 8.73
CA LYS A 46 7.04 -14.77 9.57
C LYS A 46 5.95 -13.75 9.26
N LYS A 47 6.28 -12.45 9.23
CA LYS A 47 5.33 -11.37 8.88
C LYS A 47 4.76 -11.53 7.47
N LYS A 48 5.58 -11.96 6.49
CA LYS A 48 5.11 -12.24 5.12
C LYS A 48 4.08 -13.39 5.09
N ALA A 49 4.35 -14.48 5.80
CA ALA A 49 3.43 -15.62 5.89
C ALA A 49 2.11 -15.25 6.59
N GLU A 50 2.17 -14.48 7.68
CA GLU A 50 0.97 -13.98 8.37
C GLU A 50 0.13 -13.06 7.49
N ALA A 51 0.76 -12.14 6.76
CA ALA A 51 0.06 -11.26 5.82
C ALA A 51 -0.65 -12.06 4.71
N ALA A 52 -0.02 -13.10 4.17
CA ALA A 52 -0.62 -13.99 3.18
C ALA A 52 -1.82 -14.76 3.75
N ARG A 53 -1.70 -15.30 4.98
CA ARG A 53 -2.80 -15.99 5.68
C ARG A 53 -3.98 -15.05 5.91
N ARG A 54 -3.75 -13.82 6.39
CA ARG A 54 -4.80 -12.80 6.57
C ARG A 54 -5.50 -12.46 5.25
N LYS A 55 -4.74 -12.31 4.15
CA LYS A 55 -5.30 -12.06 2.81
C LYS A 55 -6.17 -13.20 2.31
N ASN A 56 -5.74 -14.46 2.51
CA ASN A 56 -6.51 -15.63 2.12
C ASN A 56 -7.79 -15.78 2.96
N LYS A 57 -7.73 -15.51 4.27
CA LYS A 57 -8.92 -15.53 5.13
C LYS A 57 -9.96 -14.50 4.71
N LYS A 58 -9.54 -13.31 4.24
CA LYS A 58 -10.44 -12.25 3.77
C LYS A 58 -11.04 -12.53 2.38
N ARG A 59 -10.48 -13.48 1.62
CA ARG A 59 -10.99 -13.91 0.30
C ARG A 59 -12.03 -15.02 0.38
N ARG A 60 -12.06 -15.78 1.48
CA ARG A 60 -13.18 -16.67 1.84
C ARG A 60 -14.27 -15.83 2.47
#